data_AF-A0A1F6UTX8-F1
#
_entry.id   AF-A0A1F6UTX8-F1
#
_cell.length_a   1.000
_cell.length_b   1.000
_cell.length_c   1.000
_cell.angle_alpha   90.00
_cell.angle_beta   90.00
_cell.angle_gamma   90.00
#
_symmetry.space_group_name_H-M   'P 1'
#
loop_
_entity.id
_entity.type
_entity.pdbx_description
1 polymer ?
#
loop_
_entity_poly.entity_id
_entity_poly.type
_entity_poly.pdbx_seq_one_letter_code
_entity_poly.pdbx_strand_id
1 'polypeptide(L)'
;MTLRILASVILLISVLFFPFWLSVILALAATVYFSYFLEAVALFLLSDLLYGVKETKFFDTVFVSFIVASILLVIIELVKKKLKFYP
;
A
#
# COMPACT_ATOMS: atom_id res chain seq x y z
N MET A 1 17.38 -7.01 0.84
CA MET A 1 16.83 -6.66 2.17
C MET A 1 16.99 -5.18 2.50
N THR A 2 18.19 -4.60 2.37
CA THR A 2 18.43 -3.17 2.66
C THR A 2 17.51 -2.23 1.88
N LEU A 3 17.34 -2.46 0.57
CA LEU A 3 16.42 -1.67 -0.28
C LEU A 3 14.94 -1.79 0.13
N ARG A 4 14.51 -2.97 0.62
CA ARG A 4 13.14 -3.17 1.13
C ARG A 4 12.86 -2.34 2.37
N ILE A 5 13.81 -2.36 3.31
CA ILE A 5 13.70 -1.60 4.55
C ILE A 5 13.67 -0.11 4.22
N LEU A 6 14.56 0.36 3.33
CA LEU A 6 14.62 1.75 2.91
C LEU A 6 13.31 2.19 2.23
N ALA A 7 12.76 1.37 1.33
CA ALA A 7 11.45 1.63 0.73
C ALA A 7 10.32 1.69 1.76
N SER A 8 10.34 0.80 2.77
CA SER A 8 9.35 0.79 3.85
C SER A 8 9.43 2.05 4.72
N VAL A 9 10.64 2.51 5.02
CA VAL A 9 10.87 3.75 5.79
C VAL A 9 10.42 4.98 5.00
N ILE A 10 10.74 5.05 3.70
CA ILE A 10 10.27 6.14 2.82
C ILE A 10 8.74 6.15 2.77
N LEU A 11 8.11 4.98 2.61
CA LEU A 11 6.66 4.88 2.56
C LEU A 11 6.03 5.28 3.89
N LEU A 12 6.60 4.88 5.03
CA LEU A 12 6.17 5.31 6.35
C LEU A 12 6.23 6.84 6.50
N ILE A 13 7.34 7.46 6.10
CA ILE A 13 7.47 8.93 6.13
C ILE A 13 6.42 9.57 5.22
N SER A 14 6.17 8.98 4.05
CA SER A 14 5.13 9.46 3.13
C SER A 14 3.74 9.40 3.76
N VAL A 15 3.40 8.30 4.43
CA VAL A 15 2.09 8.12 5.08
C VAL A 15 1.87 9.13 6.20
N LEU A 16 2.93 9.50 6.94
CA LEU A 16 2.83 10.39 8.09
C LEU A 16 2.83 11.88 7.74
N PHE A 17 3.55 12.27 6.68
CA PHE A 17 3.83 13.69 6.41
C PHE A 17 3.37 14.18 5.04
N PHE A 18 3.15 13.28 4.09
CA PHE A 18 2.83 13.64 2.70
C PHE A 18 1.36 13.38 2.37
N PRO A 19 0.84 14.00 1.30
CA PRO A 19 -0.50 13.70 0.82
C PRO A 19 -0.66 12.22 0.46
N PHE A 20 -1.83 11.67 0.78
CA PHE A 20 -2.21 10.27 0.56
C PHE A 20 -1.84 9.74 -0.84
N TRP A 21 -2.07 10.55 -1.88
CA TRP A 21 -1.75 10.20 -3.27
C TRP A 21 -0.29 9.82 -3.50
N LEU A 22 0.65 10.49 -2.83
CA LEU A 22 2.07 10.17 -2.95
C LEU A 22 2.37 8.81 -2.33
N SER A 23 1.75 8.51 -1.19
CA SER A 23 1.88 7.21 -0.52
C SER A 23 1.36 6.07 -1.41
N VAL A 24 0.23 6.28 -2.11
CA VAL A 24 -0.33 5.28 -3.04
C VAL A 24 0.63 5.00 -4.20
N ILE A 25 1.19 6.03 -4.82
CA ILE A 25 2.14 5.86 -5.94
C ILE A 25 3.40 5.12 -5.47
N LEU A 26 3.95 5.50 -4.32
CA LEU A 26 5.13 4.85 -3.74
C LEU A 26 4.85 3.38 -3.40
N ALA A 27 3.69 3.10 -2.83
CA ALA A 27 3.28 1.73 -2.52
C ALA A 27 3.11 0.87 -3.77
N LEU A 28 2.49 1.42 -4.82
CA LEU A 28 2.36 0.72 -6.10
C LEU A 28 3.74 0.43 -6.71
N ALA A 29 4.63 1.43 -6.73
CA ALA A 29 5.99 1.27 -7.24
C ALA A 29 6.77 0.20 -6.44
N ALA A 30 6.72 0.24 -5.11
CA ALA A 30 7.36 -0.74 -4.24
C ALA A 30 6.74 -2.14 -4.42
N THR A 31 5.42 -2.23 -4.53
CA THR A 31 4.71 -3.49 -4.73
C THR A 31 5.05 -4.07 -6.09
N VAL A 32 5.23 -3.28 -7.16
CA VAL A 32 5.67 -3.79 -8.47
C VAL A 32 7.14 -4.21 -8.46
N TYR A 33 8.00 -3.44 -7.78
CA TYR A 33 9.44 -3.69 -7.71
C TYR A 33 9.81 -4.93 -6.87
N PHE A 34 9.12 -5.16 -5.76
CA PHE A 34 9.34 -6.33 -4.90
C PHE A 34 8.33 -7.44 -5.20
N SER A 35 8.74 -8.70 -5.15
CA SER A 35 7.85 -9.83 -5.44
C SER A 35 6.70 -10.04 -4.42
N TYR A 36 6.79 -9.48 -3.21
CA TYR A 36 5.71 -9.59 -2.22
C TYR A 36 5.90 -8.56 -1.09
N PHE A 37 5.22 -7.42 -1.18
CA PHE A 37 5.47 -6.28 -0.29
C PHE A 37 4.28 -6.02 0.65
N LEU A 38 4.13 -6.87 1.67
CA LEU A 38 3.09 -6.73 2.70
C LEU A 38 3.25 -5.47 3.55
N GLU A 39 4.45 -4.92 3.60
CA GLU A 39 4.78 -3.72 4.34
C GLU A 39 3.90 -2.54 3.89
N ALA A 40 3.55 -2.43 2.61
CA ALA A 40 2.61 -1.41 2.13
C ALA A 40 1.21 -1.56 2.76
N VAL A 41 0.67 -2.79 2.83
CA VAL A 41 -0.65 -3.04 3.41
C VAL A 41 -0.65 -2.72 4.90
N ALA A 42 0.40 -3.11 5.62
CA ALA A 42 0.55 -2.77 7.03
C ALA A 42 0.63 -1.26 7.27
N LEU A 43 1.30 -0.52 6.39
CA LEU A 43 1.44 0.94 6.49
C LEU A 43 0.14 1.67 6.13
N PHE A 44 -0.67 1.17 5.19
CA PHE A 44 -2.01 1.72 4.95
C PHE A 44 -3.00 1.38 6.05
N LEU A 45 -2.87 0.22 6.70
CA LEU A 45 -3.62 -0.06 7.93
C LEU A 45 -3.27 0.97 9.02
N LEU A 46 -1.99 1.25 9.21
CA LEU A 46 -1.55 2.28 10.14
C LEU A 46 -2.08 3.66 9.76
N SER A 47 -2.10 3.99 8.46
CA SER A 47 -2.70 5.23 7.96
C SER A 47 -4.18 5.34 8.32
N ASP A 48 -4.96 4.28 8.10
CA ASP A 48 -6.38 4.26 8.48
C ASP A 48 -6.58 4.30 10.00
N LEU A 49 -5.68 3.74 10.80
CA LEU A 49 -5.75 3.86 12.26
C LEU A 49 -5.43 5.27 12.76
N LEU A 50 -4.54 5.99 12.09
CA LEU A 50 -4.13 7.34 12.48
C LEU A 50 -5.06 8.43 11.92
N TYR A 51 -5.50 8.28 10.68
CA TYR A 51 -6.22 9.30 9.91
C TYR A 51 -7.60 8.84 9.42
N GLY A 52 -7.99 7.60 9.71
CA GLY A 52 -9.29 7.07 9.28
C GLY A 52 -10.43 7.83 9.92
N VAL A 53 -11.14 8.59 9.10
CA VAL A 53 -12.39 9.23 9.45
C VAL A 53 -13.51 8.41 8.84
N LYS A 54 -14.65 8.31 9.53
CA LYS A 54 -15.86 7.72 8.96
C LYS A 54 -16.29 8.56 7.76
N GLU A 55 -16.03 8.05 6.56
CA GLU A 55 -16.52 8.68 5.35
C GLU A 55 -17.94 8.19 5.06
N THR A 56 -18.91 9.10 5.14
CA THR A 56 -20.30 8.85 4.75
C THR A 56 -20.44 8.38 3.30
N LYS A 57 -19.46 8.68 2.44
CA LYS A 57 -19.39 8.19 1.06
C LYS A 57 -19.03 6.70 0.93
N PHE A 58 -18.39 6.13 1.95
CA PHE A 58 -17.94 4.73 1.97
C PHE A 58 -18.68 3.93 3.06
N PHE A 59 -19.99 4.14 3.21
CA PHE A 59 -20.82 3.43 4.20
C PHE A 59 -20.30 3.58 5.64
N ASP A 60 -19.71 4.73 6.00
CA ASP A 60 -19.09 4.99 7.31
C ASP A 60 -17.94 4.03 7.65
N THR A 61 -17.30 3.45 6.63
CA THR A 61 -16.15 2.56 6.80
C THR A 61 -14.88 3.35 7.09
N VAL A 62 -14.14 2.96 8.13
CA VAL A 62 -12.90 3.61 8.57
C VAL A 62 -11.66 3.05 7.84
N PHE A 63 -11.71 1.77 7.42
CA PHE A 63 -10.57 1.02 6.87
C PHE A 63 -10.51 1.00 5.35
N VAL A 64 -10.88 2.11 4.70
CA VAL A 64 -10.99 2.16 3.23
C VAL A 64 -9.62 1.95 2.57
N SER A 65 -8.57 2.63 3.04
CA SER A 65 -7.25 2.54 2.43
C SER A 65 -6.62 1.16 2.60
N PHE A 66 -6.81 0.52 3.75
CA PHE A 66 -6.38 -0.84 4.03
C PHE A 66 -7.05 -1.85 3.10
N ILE A 67 -8.37 -1.74 2.91
CA ILE A 67 -9.12 -2.62 2.02
C ILE A 67 -8.61 -2.44 0.59
N VAL A 68 -8.48 -1.20 0.12
CA VAL A 68 -7.99 -0.89 -1.23
C VAL A 68 -6.56 -1.39 -1.43
N ALA A 69 -5.66 -1.14 -0.48
CA ALA A 69 -4.27 -1.59 -0.55
C ALA A 69 -4.18 -3.13 -0.58
N SER A 70 -5.00 -3.82 0.20
CA SER A 70 -5.05 -5.29 0.23
C SER A 70 -5.53 -5.85 -1.11
N ILE A 71 -6.60 -5.29 -1.67
CA ILE A 71 -7.12 -5.68 -2.98
C ILE A 71 -6.07 -5.44 -4.07
N LEU A 72 -5.42 -4.27 -4.07
CA LEU A 72 -4.39 -3.92 -5.03
C LEU A 72 -3.20 -4.88 -4.97
N LEU A 73 -2.72 -5.23 -3.76
CA LEU A 73 -1.63 -6.19 -3.60
C LEU A 73 -2.00 -7.54 -4.22
N VAL A 74 -3.21 -8.05 -3.94
CA VAL A 74 -3.68 -9.32 -4.51
C VAL A 74 -3.76 -9.24 -6.03
N ILE A 75 -4.35 -8.19 -6.59
CA ILE A 75 -4.47 -8.01 -8.04
C ILE A 75 -3.08 -7.97 -8.70
N ILE A 76 -2.16 -7.16 -8.15
CA ILE A 76 -0.81 -7.03 -8.70
C ILE A 76 -0.08 -8.37 -8.66
N GLU A 77 -0.19 -9.13 -7.58
CA GLU A 77 0.46 -10.43 -7.51
C GLU A 77 -0.16 -11.47 -8.45
N LEU A 78 -1.49 -11.44 -8.65
CA LEU A 78 -2.13 -12.30 -9.65
C LEU A 78 -1.70 -11.93 -11.07
N VAL A 79 -1.55 -10.63 -11.37
CA VAL A 79 -1.08 -10.15 -12.67
C VAL A 79 0.38 -10.53 -12.90
N LYS A 80 1.25 -10.36 -11.90
CA LYS A 80 2.65 -10.76 -11.98
C LYS A 80 2.82 -12.26 -12.23
N LYS A 81 2.06 -13.10 -11.52
CA LYS A 81 2.07 -14.56 -11.75
C LYS A 81 1.69 -14.96 -13.18
N LYS A 82 0.90 -14.15 -13.88
CA LYS A 82 0.52 -14.38 -15.28
C LYS A 82 1.51 -13.77 -16.29
N LEU A 83 2.38 -12.85 -15.85
CA LEU A 83 3.38 -12.22 -16.70
C LEU A 83 4.63 -13.11 -16.76
N LYS A 84 4.90 -13.65 -17.95
CA LYS A 84 6.04 -14.52 -18.30
C LYS A 84 7.44 -13.96 -17.92
N PHE A 85 7.52 -12.67 -17.57
CA PHE A 85 8.75 -11.97 -17.18
C PHE A 85 9.09 -12.06 -15.69
N TYR A 86 8.20 -12.60 -14.85
CA TYR A 86 8.46 -12.84 -13.44
C TYR A 86 8.64 -14.35 -13.20
N PRO A 87 9.86 -14.81 -12.85
CA PRO A 87 10.08 -16.20 -12.44
C PRO A 87 9.43 -16.53 -11.10
#